data_AF-A0A956JVD0-F1
#
_entry.id   AF-A0A956JVD0-F1
#
_cell.length_a   1.000
_cell.length_b   1.000
_cell.length_c   1.000
_cell.angle_alpha   90.00
_cell.angle_beta   90.00
_cell.angle_gamma   90.00
#
_symmetry.space_group_name_H-M   'P 1'
#
loop_
_entity.id
_entity.type
_entity.pdbx_description
1 polymer ?
#
loop_
_entity_poly.entity_id
_entity_poly.type
_entity_poly.pdbx_seq_one_letter_code
_entity_poly.pdbx_strand_id
1 'polypeptide(L)'
;PTAANRAAPASRSGVAGAPSSSLGPPPGMSDEASRSLYNRYLKARELVGESNDGVTYDKLLRTLRSQSSKIITDHKARGVEFAVVIKDNKVVLKAKPKL
;
A
#
# COMPACT_ATOMS: atom_id res chain seq x y z
N PRO A 1 -45.02 -44.45 10.64
CA PRO A 1 -45.19 -43.67 9.40
C PRO A 1 -45.58 -42.22 9.75
N THR A 2 -44.99 -41.23 9.05
CA THR A 2 -45.29 -39.77 9.06
C THR A 2 -44.90 -39.01 10.35
N ALA A 3 -43.78 -38.26 10.42
CA ALA A 3 -43.31 -37.06 9.71
C ALA A 3 -43.78 -35.74 10.37
N ALA A 4 -42.83 -34.91 10.79
CA ALA A 4 -42.80 -33.44 10.61
C ALA A 4 -41.70 -32.79 11.47
N ASN A 5 -40.44 -32.96 11.02
CA ASN A 5 -39.31 -32.14 11.45
C ASN A 5 -39.49 -30.73 10.84
N ARG A 6 -39.81 -29.73 11.66
CA ARG A 6 -40.09 -28.35 11.19
C ARG A 6 -39.05 -27.38 11.73
N ALA A 7 -38.30 -26.79 10.79
CA ALA A 7 -37.67 -25.45 10.80
C ALA A 7 -36.65 -25.14 11.94
N ALA A 8 -35.50 -24.51 11.73
CA ALA A 8 -34.78 -23.96 10.57
C ALA A 8 -33.34 -23.69 11.06
N PRO A 9 -32.28 -23.89 10.27
CA PRO A 9 -30.98 -23.37 10.64
C PRO A 9 -30.96 -21.86 10.36
N ALA A 10 -30.94 -21.05 11.41
CA ALA A 10 -30.57 -19.64 11.31
C ALA A 10 -29.08 -19.54 11.02
N SER A 11 -28.69 -19.81 9.77
CA SER A 11 -27.37 -19.52 9.24
C SER A 11 -27.23 -18.02 9.04
N ARG A 12 -26.98 -17.29 10.14
CA ARG A 12 -26.39 -15.96 10.03
C ARG A 12 -24.91 -16.15 9.74
N SER A 13 -24.62 -16.42 8.46
CA SER A 13 -23.30 -16.19 7.88
C SER A 13 -23.00 -14.70 7.95
N GLY A 14 -22.55 -14.25 9.13
CA GLY A 14 -21.81 -13.01 9.25
C GLY A 14 -20.44 -13.24 8.63
N VAL A 15 -20.37 -13.14 7.30
CA VAL A 15 -19.09 -12.91 6.61
C VAL A 15 -18.70 -11.46 6.89
N ALA A 16 -18.24 -11.20 8.12
CA ALA A 16 -17.34 -10.10 8.36
C ALA A 16 -16.19 -10.30 7.37
N GLY A 17 -16.15 -9.45 6.35
CA GLY A 17 -15.19 -9.53 5.27
C GLY A 17 -13.81 -9.72 5.85
N ALA A 18 -13.15 -10.81 5.45
CA ALA A 18 -11.75 -11.01 5.71
C ALA A 18 -11.02 -9.69 5.36
N PRO A 19 -10.16 -9.15 6.23
CA PRO A 19 -9.34 -8.02 5.82
C PRO A 19 -8.54 -8.52 4.63
N SER A 20 -8.90 -8.06 3.43
CA SER A 20 -8.06 -8.28 2.26
C SER A 20 -6.69 -7.78 2.67
N SER A 21 -5.72 -8.69 2.67
CA SER A 21 -4.33 -8.51 3.07
C SER A 21 -3.67 -7.49 2.15
N SER A 22 -4.15 -6.25 2.19
CA SER A 22 -3.46 -5.09 1.69
C SER A 22 -2.22 -4.98 2.56
N LEU A 23 -1.05 -5.09 1.94
CA LEU A 23 0.19 -4.84 2.66
C LEU A 23 0.02 -3.53 3.42
N GLY A 24 0.14 -3.58 4.74
CA GLY A 24 0.05 -2.36 5.54
C GLY A 24 1.09 -1.33 5.10
N PRO A 25 0.92 -0.06 5.49
CA PRO A 25 1.84 1.00 5.10
C PRO A 25 3.28 0.73 5.58
N PRO A 26 4.29 1.34 4.91
CA PRO A 26 5.68 1.21 5.32
C PRO A 26 5.93 1.87 6.68
N PRO A 27 6.93 1.38 7.45
CA PRO A 27 7.25 1.94 8.75
C PRO A 27 7.59 3.43 8.66
N GLY A 28 6.87 4.24 9.43
CA GLY A 28 6.99 5.71 9.44
C GLY A 28 6.06 6.45 8.47
N MET A 29 5.19 5.75 7.75
CA MET A 29 4.21 6.34 6.85
C MET A 29 2.80 5.82 7.16
N SER A 30 1.78 6.67 6.95
CA SER A 30 0.38 6.27 7.07
C SER A 30 -0.13 5.69 5.74
N ASP A 31 -1.23 4.93 5.78
CA ASP A 31 -1.84 4.37 4.57
C ASP A 31 -2.30 5.48 3.61
N GLU A 32 -2.89 6.56 4.13
CA GLU A 32 -3.30 7.72 3.34
C GLU A 32 -2.12 8.41 2.64
N ALA A 33 -0.97 8.52 3.32
CA ALA A 33 0.24 9.07 2.75
C ALA A 33 0.81 8.17 1.64
N SER A 34 0.72 6.85 1.82
CA SER A 34 1.15 5.85 0.83
C SER A 34 0.25 5.89 -0.41
N ARG A 35 -1.07 5.97 -0.25
CA ARG A 35 -2.02 6.13 -1.36
C ARG A 35 -1.82 7.45 -2.11
N SER A 36 -1.61 8.54 -1.36
CA SER A 36 -1.34 9.85 -1.94
C SER A 36 -0.04 9.85 -2.76
N LEU A 37 1.00 9.19 -2.26
CA LEU A 37 2.25 9.00 -2.98
C LEU A 37 2.05 8.21 -4.27
N TYR A 38 1.28 7.11 -4.21
CA TYR A 38 0.95 6.30 -5.37
C TYR A 38 0.25 7.10 -6.47
N ASN A 39 -0.78 7.87 -6.11
CA ASN A 39 -1.48 8.73 -7.06
C ASN A 39 -0.54 9.78 -7.70
N ARG A 40 0.33 10.38 -6.89
CA ARG A 40 1.35 11.33 -7.40
C ARG A 40 2.36 10.63 -8.30
N TYR A 41 2.74 9.38 -8.00
CA TYR A 41 3.67 8.59 -8.78
C TYR A 41 3.11 8.26 -10.16
N LEU A 42 1.87 7.78 -10.24
CA LEU A 42 1.19 7.50 -11.50
C LEU A 42 1.06 8.76 -12.37
N LYS A 43 0.63 9.88 -11.77
CA LYS A 43 0.55 11.17 -12.45
C LYS A 43 1.92 11.62 -12.95
N ALA A 44 2.95 11.55 -12.12
CA ALA A 44 4.30 11.93 -12.52
C ALA A 44 4.81 11.06 -13.68
N ARG A 45 4.49 9.76 -13.71
CA ARG A 45 4.91 8.86 -14.78
C ARG A 45 4.21 9.19 -16.09
N GLU A 46 2.92 9.44 -16.02
CA GLU A 46 2.14 9.91 -17.17
C GLU A 46 2.69 11.23 -17.72
N LEU A 47 3.08 12.17 -16.86
CA LEU A 47 3.64 13.47 -17.26
C LEU A 47 4.98 13.36 -18.00
N VAL A 48 5.79 12.35 -17.70
CA VAL A 48 7.07 12.12 -18.39
C VAL A 48 6.98 11.08 -19.52
N GLY A 49 5.78 10.55 -19.79
CA GLY A 49 5.56 9.52 -20.82
C GLY A 49 6.03 8.12 -20.42
N GLU A 50 6.21 7.86 -19.12
CA GLU A 50 6.53 6.52 -18.60
C GLU A 50 5.28 5.64 -18.50
N SER A 51 5.40 4.37 -18.89
CA SER A 51 4.30 3.41 -18.80
C SER A 51 3.98 3.07 -17.34
N ASN A 52 2.73 3.31 -16.93
CA ASN A 52 2.18 2.85 -15.65
C ASN A 52 1.87 1.34 -15.63
N ASP A 53 2.22 0.63 -16.70
CA ASP A 53 1.93 -0.77 -16.88
C ASP A 53 2.60 -1.62 -15.78
N GLY A 54 1.81 -2.44 -15.11
CA GLY A 54 2.25 -3.27 -13.99
C GLY A 54 2.63 -2.53 -12.71
N VAL A 55 2.41 -1.21 -12.61
CA VAL A 55 2.51 -0.47 -11.33
C VAL A 55 1.23 -0.69 -10.55
N THR A 56 1.36 -1.35 -9.40
CA THR A 56 0.24 -1.55 -8.47
C THR A 56 0.60 -0.98 -7.11
N TYR A 57 -0.42 -0.63 -6.34
CA TYR A 57 -0.23 -0.13 -4.97
C TYR A 57 0.58 -1.12 -4.11
N ASP A 58 0.33 -2.43 -4.26
CA ASP A 58 1.07 -3.48 -3.56
C ASP A 58 2.58 -3.46 -3.86
N LYS A 59 2.94 -3.38 -5.15
CA LYS A 59 4.33 -3.31 -5.58
C LYS A 59 5.00 -2.05 -5.06
N LEU A 60 4.30 -0.91 -5.11
CA LEU A 60 4.82 0.34 -4.55
C LEU A 60 5.09 0.16 -3.05
N LEU A 61 4.12 -0.32 -2.27
CA LEU A 61 4.27 -0.55 -0.84
C LEU A 61 5.42 -1.49 -0.50
N ARG A 62 5.61 -2.55 -1.28
CA ARG A 62 6.73 -3.50 -1.10
C ARG A 62 8.08 -2.80 -1.30
N THR A 63 8.19 -1.96 -2.33
CA THR A 63 9.38 -1.13 -2.58
C THR A 63 9.61 -0.13 -1.45
N LEU A 64 8.57 0.60 -1.04
CA LEU A 64 8.65 1.58 0.05
C LEU A 64 9.07 0.90 1.36
N ARG A 65 8.52 -0.27 1.69
CA ARG A 65 8.92 -1.05 2.86
C ARG A 65 10.39 -1.44 2.81
N SER A 66 10.84 -2.00 1.70
CA SER A 66 12.25 -2.39 1.53
C SER A 66 13.20 -1.20 1.68
N GLN A 67 12.87 -0.05 1.07
CA GLN A 67 13.67 1.16 1.20
C GLN A 67 13.60 1.74 2.61
N SER A 68 12.43 1.76 3.23
CA SER A 68 12.26 2.29 4.58
C SER A 68 13.07 1.49 5.60
N SER A 69 13.06 0.16 5.53
CA SER A 69 13.86 -0.68 6.43
C SER A 69 15.35 -0.41 6.29
N LYS A 70 15.87 -0.24 5.06
CA LYS A 70 17.27 0.14 4.82
C LYS A 70 17.59 1.50 5.44
N ILE A 71 16.78 2.51 5.18
CA ILE A 71 17.00 3.89 5.64
C ILE A 71 16.90 4.00 7.17
N ILE A 72 15.91 3.33 7.78
CA ILE A 72 15.76 3.26 9.23
C ILE A 72 17.00 2.62 9.87
N THR A 73 17.51 1.55 9.28
CA THR A 73 18.70 0.86 9.79
C THR A 73 19.95 1.72 9.64
N ASP A 74 20.15 2.32 8.47
CA ASP A 74 21.34 3.09 8.12
C ASP A 74 21.40 4.43 8.88
N HIS A 75 20.28 5.16 8.92
CA HIS A 75 20.19 6.48 9.56
C HIS A 75 19.67 6.44 11.00
N LYS A 76 19.38 5.25 11.57
CA LYS A 76 18.77 5.07 12.91
C LYS A 76 17.51 5.92 13.12
N ALA A 77 16.71 6.04 12.07
CA ALA A 77 15.52 6.88 12.04
C ALA A 77 14.29 6.14 12.62
N ARG A 78 13.31 6.87 13.14
CA ARG A 78 12.04 6.29 13.63
C ARG A 78 11.05 5.99 12.51
N GLY A 79 11.24 6.62 11.36
CA GLY A 79 10.40 6.44 10.20
C GLY A 79 11.01 7.03 8.94
N VAL A 80 10.32 6.92 7.82
CA VAL A 80 10.76 7.46 6.54
C VAL A 80 9.59 8.13 5.84
N GLU A 81 9.81 9.33 5.33
CA GLU A 81 8.89 10.05 4.47
C GLU A 81 9.31 9.91 3.01
N PHE A 82 8.37 9.54 2.16
CA PHE A 82 8.61 9.43 0.73
C PHE A 82 7.95 10.59 -0.02
N ALA A 83 8.64 11.06 -1.06
CA ALA A 83 8.17 12.10 -1.96
C ALA A 83 8.46 11.71 -3.42
N VAL A 84 7.49 11.95 -4.29
CA VAL A 84 7.66 11.79 -5.74
C VAL A 84 8.34 13.04 -6.29
N VAL A 85 9.45 12.88 -6.98
CA VAL A 85 10.14 13.96 -7.68
C VAL A 85 10.42 13.54 -9.11
N ILE A 86 10.37 14.49 -10.04
CA ILE A 86 10.78 14.26 -11.42
C ILE A 86 12.20 14.78 -11.58
N LYS A 87 13.13 13.91 -12.00
CA LYS A 87 14.53 14.25 -12.22
C LYS A 87 15.00 13.61 -13.52
N ASP A 88 15.66 14.37 -14.38
CA ASP A 88 16.19 13.86 -15.66
C ASP A 88 15.10 13.20 -16.53
N ASN A 89 13.90 13.79 -16.55
CA ASN A 89 12.71 13.25 -17.23
C ASN A 89 12.26 11.88 -16.69
N LYS A 90 12.69 11.48 -15.48
CA LYS A 90 12.31 10.23 -14.82
C LYS A 90 11.64 10.50 -13.48
N VAL A 91 10.68 9.65 -13.14
CA VAL A 91 10.03 9.70 -11.84
C VAL A 91 10.86 8.95 -10.82
N VAL A 92 11.33 9.67 -9.80
CA VAL A 92 12.15 9.12 -8.72
C VAL A 92 11.41 9.30 -7.39
N LEU A 93 11.45 8.27 -6.56
CA LEU A 93 10.96 8.33 -5.19
C LEU A 93 12.12 8.74 -4.29
N LYS A 94 12.05 9.96 -3.73
CA LYS A 94 12.98 10.39 -2.68
C LYS A 94 12.45 9.94 -1.34
N ALA A 95 13.31 9.30 -0.56
CA ALA A 95 13.03 8.87 0.80
C ALA A 95 13.86 9.71 1.77
N LYS A 96 13.20 10.31 2.76
CA LYS A 96 13.82 11.14 3.79
C LYS A 96 13.59 10.50 5.16
N PRO A 97 14.65 10.17 5.91
CA PRO A 97 14.51 9.66 7.27
C PRO A 97 13.84 10.70 8.18
N LYS A 98 12.93 10.24 9.04
CA LYS A 98 12.34 11.00 10.14
C LYS A 98 12.97 10.53 11.45
N LEU A 99 13.73 11.41 12.07
CA LEU A 99 14.40 11.18 13.37
C LEU A 99 13.42 11.33 14.53
#